data_AF-A0A0S7ZFB0-F1
#
_entry.id   AF-A0A0S7ZFB0-F1
#
_cell.length_a   1.000
_cell.length_b   1.000
_cell.length_c   1.000
_cell.angle_alpha   90.00
_cell.angle_beta   90.00
_cell.angle_gamma   90.00
#
_symmetry.space_group_name_H-M   'P 1'
#
loop_
_entity.id
_entity.type
_entity.pdbx_description
1 polymer ?
#
loop_
_entity_poly.entity_id
_entity_poly.type
_entity_poly.pdbx_seq_one_letter_code
_entity_poly.pdbx_strand_id
1 'polypeptide(L)'
;MLHKLTFRHGVHPPEFKELTEAVAVRRMPFPDEVVLPLSQHTGRPAKLLVRPGDRVERGDKIAEADGFISAPVHASATGTVEEIGLWPHPLGNYSTAVRIKVEPYSAQAPRPRMVPEW
;
A
#
# COMPACT_ATOMS: atom_id res chain seq x y z
N MET A 1 14.33 37.20 -25.26
CA MET A 1 15.28 36.12 -24.91
C MET A 1 15.01 35.65 -23.48
N LEU A 2 14.25 34.58 -23.28
CA LEU A 2 14.11 33.92 -21.98
C LEU A 2 15.24 32.87 -21.84
N HIS A 3 16.43 33.31 -21.44
CA HIS A 3 17.50 32.43 -20.98
C HIS A 3 17.69 32.69 -19.49
N LYS A 4 17.01 31.92 -18.61
CA LYS A 4 17.32 31.68 -17.17
C LYS A 4 16.06 31.35 -16.34
N LEU A 5 15.40 30.22 -16.64
CA LEU A 5 14.43 29.60 -15.72
C LEU A 5 14.76 28.12 -15.48
N THR A 6 16.05 27.76 -15.43
CA THR A 6 16.49 26.39 -15.14
C THR A 6 17.30 26.36 -13.85
N PHE A 7 17.07 25.35 -13.01
CA PHE A 7 17.79 25.14 -11.75
C PHE A 7 19.28 24.91 -12.02
N ARG A 8 20.14 25.44 -11.14
CA ARG A 8 21.58 25.49 -11.40
C ARG A 8 22.25 24.11 -11.41
N HIS A 9 21.91 23.19 -10.50
CA HIS A 9 22.26 21.75 -10.48
C HIS A 9 21.46 21.08 -9.34
N GLY A 10 21.32 19.75 -9.35
CA GLY A 10 20.73 18.97 -8.25
C GLY A 10 21.72 18.64 -7.13
N VAL A 11 21.21 18.17 -5.99
CA VAL A 11 22.04 17.59 -4.91
C VAL A 11 22.33 16.13 -5.28
N HIS A 12 23.59 15.71 -5.15
CA HIS A 12 24.03 14.32 -5.30
C HIS A 12 24.53 13.79 -3.95
N PRO A 13 23.64 13.27 -3.09
CA PRO A 13 24.05 12.64 -1.84
C PRO A 13 24.97 11.44 -2.11
N PRO A 14 25.90 11.12 -1.19
CA PRO A 14 26.67 9.88 -1.24
C PRO A 14 25.74 8.66 -1.38
N GLU A 15 26.13 7.71 -2.23
CA GLU A 15 25.45 6.41 -2.33
C GLU A 15 26.12 5.37 -1.43
N PHE A 16 25.40 4.27 -1.18
CA PHE A 16 25.83 3.15 -0.33
C PHE A 16 25.39 1.80 -0.91
N LYS A 17 25.48 1.64 -2.24
CA LYS A 17 25.00 0.43 -2.95
C LYS A 17 25.79 -0.81 -2.56
N GLU A 18 27.08 -0.63 -2.30
CA GLU A 18 28.04 -1.64 -1.86
C GLU A 18 27.60 -2.37 -0.57
N LEU A 19 26.75 -1.75 0.26
CA LEU A 19 26.23 -2.38 1.47
C LEU A 19 25.34 -3.59 1.20
N THR A 20 24.72 -3.67 0.02
CA THR A 20 23.69 -4.68 -0.26
C THR A 20 23.82 -5.36 -1.63
N GLU A 21 24.74 -4.91 -2.50
CA GLU A 21 24.87 -5.41 -3.87
C GLU A 21 25.13 -6.93 -3.97
N ALA A 22 25.79 -7.53 -2.98
CA ALA A 22 26.10 -8.95 -2.93
C ALA A 22 25.05 -9.78 -2.17
N VAL A 23 24.01 -9.15 -1.62
CA VAL A 23 22.98 -9.84 -0.84
C VAL A 23 21.99 -10.54 -1.78
N ALA A 24 21.79 -11.85 -1.57
CA ALA A 24 20.82 -12.61 -2.34
C ALA A 24 19.39 -12.08 -2.15
N VAL A 25 18.64 -11.97 -3.25
CA VAL A 25 17.22 -11.61 -3.22
C VAL A 25 16.44 -12.70 -2.49
N ARG A 26 15.67 -12.30 -1.48
CA ARG A 26 14.83 -13.19 -0.68
C ARG A 26 13.42 -12.64 -0.53
N ARG A 27 12.43 -13.52 -0.37
CA ARG A 27 11.08 -13.12 0.04
C ARG A 27 11.04 -12.95 1.55
N MET A 28 10.63 -11.77 2.00
CA MET A 28 10.38 -11.52 3.41
C MET A 28 8.98 -12.02 3.77
N PRO A 29 8.76 -12.66 4.94
CA PRO A 29 7.40 -12.99 5.37
C PRO A 29 6.56 -11.72 5.48
N PHE A 30 5.23 -11.87 5.38
CA PHE A 30 4.35 -10.77 5.74
C PHE A 30 4.53 -10.42 7.23
N PRO A 31 4.39 -9.14 7.61
CA PRO A 31 4.32 -8.77 9.02
C PRO A 31 3.07 -9.37 9.67
N ASP A 32 3.04 -9.43 11.00
CA ASP A 32 1.87 -9.91 11.75
C ASP A 32 0.65 -8.99 11.60
N GLU A 33 0.87 -7.73 11.20
CA GLU A 33 -0.15 -6.72 11.00
C GLU A 33 0.15 -5.84 9.79
N VAL A 34 -0.91 -5.45 9.06
CA VAL A 34 -0.85 -4.45 7.99
C VAL A 34 -1.89 -3.36 8.25
N VAL A 35 -1.45 -2.10 8.21
CA VAL A 35 -2.33 -0.92 8.29
C VAL A 35 -2.40 -0.26 6.91
N LEU A 36 -3.60 -0.13 6.35
CA LEU A 36 -3.85 0.40 5.01
C LEU A 36 -4.71 1.66 5.08
N PRO A 37 -4.10 2.86 5.00
CA PRO A 37 -4.85 4.11 4.92
C PRO A 37 -5.74 4.16 3.69
N LEU A 38 -6.95 4.71 3.82
CA LEU A 38 -7.86 4.92 2.70
C LEU A 38 -7.45 6.09 1.80
N SER A 39 -6.58 6.96 2.30
CA SER A 39 -6.05 8.12 1.59
C SER A 39 -4.63 7.83 1.09
N GLN A 40 -4.47 7.17 -0.06
CA GLN A 40 -3.13 6.87 -0.63
C GLN A 40 -2.73 7.75 -1.81
N HIS A 41 -3.52 8.78 -2.10
CA HIS A 41 -3.36 9.70 -3.22
C HIS A 41 -3.87 11.09 -2.85
N THR A 42 -3.62 12.09 -3.71
CA THR A 42 -4.02 13.49 -3.48
C THR A 42 -5.52 13.75 -3.58
N GLY A 43 -6.28 12.81 -4.13
CA GLY A 43 -7.72 12.91 -4.29
C GLY A 43 -8.54 12.41 -3.10
N ARG A 44 -9.82 12.12 -3.34
CA ARG A 44 -10.79 11.76 -2.29
C ARG A 44 -10.55 10.34 -1.77
N PRO A 45 -10.46 10.12 -0.45
CA PRO A 45 -10.18 8.80 0.13
C PRO A 45 -11.11 7.71 -0.40
N ALA A 46 -10.57 6.50 -0.56
CA ALA A 46 -11.32 5.34 -1.01
C ALA A 46 -12.45 4.99 -0.02
N LYS A 47 -13.59 4.55 -0.55
CA LYS A 47 -14.76 4.14 0.23
C LYS A 47 -14.66 2.68 0.62
N LEU A 48 -14.80 2.40 1.92
CA LEU A 48 -14.70 1.06 2.49
C LEU A 48 -15.70 0.07 1.89
N LEU A 49 -15.23 -1.17 1.69
CA LEU A 49 -16.03 -2.33 1.28
C LEU A 49 -16.09 -3.44 2.34
N VAL A 50 -15.27 -3.33 3.39
CA VAL A 50 -15.13 -4.33 4.47
C VAL A 50 -15.45 -3.73 5.84
N ARG A 51 -15.60 -4.59 6.83
CA ARG A 51 -15.91 -4.27 8.23
C ARG A 51 -15.02 -5.06 9.19
N PRO A 52 -14.86 -4.62 10.46
CA PRO A 52 -14.16 -5.42 11.46
C PRO A 52 -14.76 -6.81 11.59
N GLY A 53 -13.90 -7.83 11.65
CA GLY A 53 -14.26 -9.25 11.65
C GLY A 53 -14.25 -9.91 10.28
N ASP A 54 -14.28 -9.14 9.18
CA ASP A 54 -14.21 -9.72 7.84
C ASP A 54 -12.84 -10.36 7.58
N ARG A 55 -12.85 -11.57 7.04
CA ARG A 55 -11.65 -12.21 6.50
C ARG A 55 -11.43 -11.73 5.07
N VAL A 56 -10.21 -11.33 4.77
CA VAL A 56 -9.77 -10.90 3.44
C VAL A 56 -8.60 -11.75 2.97
N GLU A 57 -8.52 -11.97 1.67
CA GLU A 57 -7.37 -12.60 1.04
C GLU A 57 -6.49 -11.58 0.33
N ARG A 58 -5.21 -11.92 0.16
CA ARG A 58 -4.27 -11.06 -0.55
C ARG A 58 -4.81 -10.69 -1.94
N GLY A 59 -4.88 -9.39 -2.21
CA GLY A 59 -5.38 -8.83 -3.45
C GLY A 59 -6.88 -8.62 -3.49
N ASP A 60 -7.65 -8.98 -2.44
CA ASP A 60 -9.04 -8.57 -2.35
C ASP A 60 -9.16 -7.05 -2.26
N LYS A 61 -10.17 -6.49 -2.94
CA LYS A 61 -10.48 -5.07 -2.89
C LYS A 61 -11.21 -4.75 -1.60
N ILE A 62 -10.56 -3.99 -0.71
CA ILE A 62 -11.11 -3.63 0.61
C ILE A 62 -11.71 -2.22 0.64
N ALA A 63 -11.39 -1.39 -0.36
CA ALA A 63 -12.03 -0.11 -0.60
C ALA A 63 -12.10 0.20 -2.11
N GLU A 64 -13.21 0.77 -2.55
CA GLU A 64 -13.41 1.25 -3.92
C GLU A 64 -13.02 2.73 -4.07
N ALA A 65 -12.63 3.13 -5.28
CA ALA A 65 -12.39 4.52 -5.60
C ALA A 65 -13.68 5.34 -5.43
N ASP A 66 -13.59 6.52 -4.81
CA ASP A 66 -14.73 7.42 -4.57
C ASP A 66 -14.44 8.83 -5.10
N GLY A 67 -14.65 9.05 -6.39
CA GLY A 67 -14.52 10.36 -7.05
C GLY A 67 -13.54 10.38 -8.24
N PHE A 68 -13.32 11.58 -8.79
CA PHE A 68 -12.54 11.77 -10.02
C PHE A 68 -11.05 11.44 -9.86
N ILE A 69 -10.46 11.82 -8.74
CA ILE A 69 -9.10 11.40 -8.34
C ILE A 69 -9.28 10.50 -7.13
N SER A 70 -9.23 9.19 -7.37
CA SER A 70 -9.29 8.17 -6.31
C SER A 70 -8.79 6.83 -6.87
N ALA A 71 -8.30 5.95 -6.00
CA ALA A 71 -7.85 4.62 -6.38
C ALA A 71 -8.36 3.56 -5.39
N PRO A 72 -8.69 2.35 -5.84
CA PRO A 72 -9.07 1.26 -4.96
C PRO A 72 -7.89 0.81 -4.08
N VAL A 73 -8.20 0.43 -2.84
CA VAL A 73 -7.24 -0.15 -1.89
C VAL A 73 -7.49 -1.65 -1.81
N HIS A 74 -6.42 -2.44 -1.81
CA HIS A 74 -6.48 -3.90 -1.76
C HIS A 74 -5.71 -4.43 -0.54
N ALA A 75 -6.13 -5.58 -0.03
CA ALA A 75 -5.45 -6.25 1.08
C ALA A 75 -4.05 -6.73 0.65
N SER A 76 -3.01 -6.27 1.34
CA SER A 76 -1.62 -6.66 1.06
C SER A 76 -1.28 -8.10 1.46
N ALA A 77 -2.05 -8.67 2.40
CA ALA A 77 -1.90 -10.02 2.90
C ALA A 77 -3.26 -10.62 3.28
N THR A 78 -3.36 -11.95 3.26
CA THR A 78 -4.53 -12.66 3.80
C THR A 78 -4.57 -12.52 5.31
N GLY A 79 -5.74 -12.21 5.85
CA GLY A 79 -5.92 -11.96 7.28
C GLY A 79 -7.35 -11.58 7.64
N THR A 80 -7.52 -11.12 8.87
CA THR A 80 -8.81 -10.62 9.38
C THR A 80 -8.70 -9.12 9.60
N VAL A 81 -9.71 -8.38 9.15
CA VAL A 81 -9.85 -6.95 9.47
C VAL A 81 -10.11 -6.84 10.97
N GLU A 82 -9.09 -6.41 11.72
CA GLU A 82 -9.18 -6.30 13.18
C GLU A 82 -9.82 -4.97 13.58
N GLU A 83 -9.51 -3.90 12.84
CA GLU A 83 -9.98 -2.55 13.16
C GLU A 83 -10.14 -1.69 11.90
N ILE A 84 -11.10 -0.77 11.94
CA ILE A 84 -11.19 0.38 11.03
C ILE A 84 -11.21 1.63 11.90
N GLY A 85 -10.17 2.46 11.80
CA GLY A 85 -9.95 3.55 12.74
C GLY A 85 -8.93 4.57 12.24
N LEU A 86 -8.70 5.61 13.05
CA LEU A 86 -7.70 6.64 12.76
C LEU A 86 -6.29 6.11 13.06
N TRP A 87 -5.42 6.13 12.05
CA TRP A 87 -4.02 5.72 12.15
C TRP A 87 -3.06 6.81 11.65
N PRO A 88 -1.81 6.86 12.16
CA PRO A 88 -0.80 7.78 11.66
C PRO A 88 -0.61 7.66 10.15
N HIS A 89 -0.68 8.79 9.46
CA HIS A 89 -0.51 8.89 8.02
C HIS A 89 0.90 9.46 7.70
N PRO A 90 1.57 9.03 6.62
CA PRO A 90 2.89 9.55 6.25
C PRO A 90 2.98 11.06 6.05
N LEU A 91 1.84 11.75 5.87
CA LEU A 91 1.77 13.22 5.79
C LEU A 91 1.71 13.92 7.17
N GLY A 92 1.83 13.17 8.26
CA GLY A 92 1.91 13.71 9.63
C GLY A 92 0.56 13.91 10.33
N ASN A 93 -0.56 13.69 9.64
CA ASN A 93 -1.91 13.68 10.22
C ASN A 93 -2.36 12.25 10.57
N TYR A 94 -3.51 12.12 11.22
CA TYR A 94 -4.22 10.83 11.32
C TYR A 94 -5.21 10.70 10.16
N SER A 95 -5.43 9.48 9.68
CA SER A 95 -6.39 9.18 8.62
C SER A 95 -7.06 7.83 8.86
N THR A 96 -8.28 7.64 8.36
CA THR A 96 -8.97 6.35 8.44
C THR A 96 -8.17 5.29 7.69
N ALA A 97 -7.91 4.17 8.36
CA ALA A 97 -7.19 3.03 7.82
C ALA A 97 -7.88 1.72 8.19
N VAL A 98 -7.61 0.69 7.38
CA VAL A 98 -7.99 -0.70 7.67
C VAL A 98 -6.78 -1.41 8.27
N ARG A 99 -6.92 -1.93 9.49
CA ARG A 99 -5.91 -2.74 10.14
C ARG A 99 -6.25 -4.22 9.97
N ILE A 100 -5.34 -4.96 9.35
CA ILE A 100 -5.48 -6.39 9.06
C ILE A 100 -4.48 -7.14 9.93
N LYS A 101 -4.99 -8.00 10.81
CA LYS A 101 -4.18 -9.01 11.49
C LYS A 101 -3.91 -10.13 10.50
N VAL A 102 -2.65 -10.33 10.15
CA VAL A 102 -2.24 -11.27 9.11
C VAL A 102 -2.32 -12.71 9.64
N GLU A 103 -2.86 -13.60 8.81
CA GLU A 103 -2.88 -15.03 9.13
C GLU A 103 -1.45 -15.60 9.15
N PRO A 104 -1.11 -16.46 10.13
CA PRO A 104 0.14 -17.21 10.09
C PRO A 104 0.29 -17.96 8.76
N TYR A 105 1.49 -17.91 8.18
CA TYR A 105 1.83 -18.57 6.91
C TYR A 105 1.05 -18.07 5.68
N SER A 106 0.50 -16.85 5.72
CA SER A 106 -0.12 -16.19 4.57
C SER A 106 0.77 -16.32 3.32
N ALA A 107 0.30 -17.09 2.34
CA ALA A 107 1.13 -17.48 1.21
C ALA A 107 1.38 -16.27 0.29
N GLN A 108 2.63 -16.07 -0.09
CA GLN A 108 3.00 -15.11 -1.14
C GLN A 108 2.77 -15.64 -2.57
N ALA A 109 2.05 -16.76 -2.69
CA ALA A 109 1.65 -17.29 -3.98
C ALA A 109 0.73 -16.26 -4.67
N PRO A 110 1.02 -15.85 -5.91
CA PRO A 110 0.06 -15.08 -6.68
C PRO A 110 -1.22 -15.90 -6.82
N ARG A 111 -2.40 -15.28 -6.58
CA ARG A 111 -3.65 -15.90 -7.00
C ARG A 111 -3.58 -16.10 -8.52
N PRO A 112 -4.08 -17.23 -9.06
CA PRO A 112 -4.18 -17.40 -10.50
C PRO A 112 -4.92 -16.18 -11.08
N ARG A 113 -4.28 -15.47 -12.01
CA ARG A 113 -4.92 -14.33 -12.68
C ARG A 113 -6.08 -14.90 -13.49
N MET A 114 -7.32 -14.71 -13.03
CA MET A 114 -8.49 -14.93 -13.86
C MET A 114 -8.50 -13.82 -14.90
N VAL A 115 -7.98 -14.12 -16.09
CA VAL A 115 -8.09 -13.24 -17.25
C VAL A 115 -9.48 -13.44 -17.79
N PRO A 116 -10.37 -12.43 -17.72
CA PRO A 116 -11.65 -12.57 -18.38
C PRO A 116 -11.41 -12.72 -19.89
N GLU A 117 -12.11 -13.64 -20.55
CA GLU A 117 -11.99 -13.87 -22.00
C GLU A 117 -12.78 -12.87 -22.87
N TRP A 118 -13.16 -11.71 -22.31
CA TRP A 118 -13.93 -10.70 -23.04
C TRP A 118 -13.06 -9.67 -23.74
#